data_AF-A0A6J4UKS5-F1
#
_entry.id   AF-A0A6J4UKS5-F1
#
_cell.length_a   1.000
_cell.length_b   1.000
_cell.length_c   1.000
_cell.angle_alpha   90.00
_cell.angle_beta   90.00
_cell.angle_gamma   90.00
#
_symmetry.space_group_name_H-M   'P 1'
#
loop_
_entity.id
_entity.type
_entity.pdbx_description
1 polymer ?
#
loop_
_entity_poly.entity_id
_entity_poly.type
_entity_poly.pdbx_seq_one_letter_code
_entity_poly.pdbx_strand_id
1 'polypeptide(L)'
;MGPRRGPTGKRFGRRASRPRVSPGGIGVALLIVLTLLLPLAAPARAQGDEPPIVPIGDGTDAAVDREPIDPALPDPALPIGEEDELPGMLPAESAPPPSGASGTALLADWAPPETVYVPETGHSVDGVFLDLWRGWGGANGFGYPITPEMEEDGRIVQYYGYARLEYWPEDSSGNVVRFGDLGEEMRPLLLRRGLPGDGGPAAEIAAAVRAWMPLSAEPVAPDDAAYRFFPETGHGVGGELLAFWEATGAETFLGSPLSEAYEVGDVTFQVFQRGKVAQEAGGSPYLLPAGELVAARRGLDTAPVAQGDLPVYSEELFVPPAPTPSARPSAPELDPNAERWIEVSIGGQYMTAYQGDVAVWEGLISTGKEGFDTPLGSYNVLSKLESQTMAGVIGGESYNVPDVPSVMYFTDRGHAIHGTYWHNNFGAPMSHGCVNLPMDAAAWLYGWAGLGTRVEVVP
;
A
#
# COMPACT_ATOMS: atom_id res chain seq x y z
N MET A 1 58.87 -14.91 -27.13
CA MET A 1 59.42 -16.23 -27.56
C MET A 1 58.54 -17.32 -26.96
N GLY A 2 57.87 -18.13 -27.80
CA GLY A 2 56.99 -19.24 -27.37
C GLY A 2 57.76 -20.54 -27.07
N PRO A 3 57.14 -21.75 -27.06
CA PRO A 3 55.74 -22.06 -27.45
C PRO A 3 54.95 -23.10 -26.59
N ARG A 4 53.61 -23.06 -26.76
CA ARG A 4 52.58 -24.13 -26.89
C ARG A 4 52.80 -25.55 -26.31
N ARG A 5 51.76 -26.08 -25.62
CA ARG A 5 50.90 -27.23 -26.03
C ARG A 5 49.81 -27.56 -24.97
N GLY A 6 48.54 -27.64 -25.39
CA GLY A 6 47.48 -28.40 -24.69
C GLY A 6 47.62 -29.91 -24.98
N PRO A 7 46.74 -30.81 -24.47
CA PRO A 7 45.44 -31.01 -25.14
C PRO A 7 44.27 -31.65 -24.31
N THR A 8 43.12 -31.83 -24.99
CA THR A 8 41.98 -32.76 -24.75
C THR A 8 40.98 -32.44 -23.64
N GLY A 9 39.65 -32.34 -23.81
CA GLY A 9 38.77 -32.70 -24.92
C GLY A 9 38.11 -34.08 -24.73
N LYS A 10 36.88 -34.15 -24.19
CA LYS A 10 35.98 -35.31 -24.32
C LYS A 10 34.62 -34.85 -24.84
N ARG A 11 34.41 -35.13 -26.13
CA ARG A 11 33.10 -35.27 -26.78
C ARG A 11 32.68 -36.75 -26.68
N PHE A 12 31.42 -37.00 -26.38
CA PHE A 12 30.74 -38.20 -26.87
C PHE A 12 29.48 -37.76 -27.61
N GLY A 13 29.44 -38.09 -28.90
CA GLY A 13 28.21 -38.13 -29.68
C GLY A 13 27.99 -39.56 -30.13
N ARG A 14 26.73 -40.00 -30.13
CA ARG A 14 26.23 -41.01 -31.08
C ARG A 14 24.78 -40.69 -31.45
N ARG A 15 24.63 -40.32 -32.73
CA ARG A 15 23.48 -40.51 -33.64
C ARG A 15 23.00 -41.98 -33.61
N ALA A 16 21.81 -42.40 -34.02
CA ALA A 16 20.57 -41.80 -34.53
C ALA A 16 19.52 -42.93 -34.64
N SER A 17 18.23 -42.62 -34.63
CA SER A 17 17.27 -43.20 -35.57
C SER A 17 15.99 -42.35 -35.61
N ARG A 18 15.62 -41.94 -36.82
CA ARG A 18 14.35 -41.29 -37.15
C ARG A 18 13.32 -42.36 -37.51
N PRO A 19 12.02 -42.05 -37.38
CA PRO A 19 11.10 -42.31 -38.47
C PRO A 19 10.49 -41.00 -39.01
N ARG A 20 10.36 -40.95 -40.34
CA ARG A 20 9.58 -39.97 -41.11
C ARG A 20 8.09 -40.32 -40.99
N VAL A 21 7.24 -39.31 -40.77
CA VAL A 21 5.86 -39.27 -41.28
C VAL A 21 5.57 -37.84 -41.77
N SER A 22 4.89 -37.76 -42.92
CA SER A 22 4.59 -36.56 -43.74
C SER A 22 3.44 -35.70 -43.15
N PRO A 23 3.21 -34.48 -43.66
CA PRO A 23 2.40 -33.44 -43.02
C PRO A 23 0.92 -33.55 -43.38
N GLY A 24 0.03 -33.26 -42.43
CA GLY A 24 -1.40 -33.12 -42.66
C GLY A 24 -2.08 -32.34 -41.55
N GLY A 25 -2.80 -31.27 -41.94
CA GLY A 25 -3.93 -30.73 -41.19
C GLY A 25 -3.62 -29.71 -40.10
N ILE A 26 -3.57 -28.44 -40.49
CA ILE A 26 -3.80 -27.31 -39.58
C ILE A 26 -5.28 -27.33 -39.18
N GLY A 27 -5.55 -27.42 -37.89
CA GLY A 27 -6.89 -27.31 -37.30
C GLY A 27 -6.78 -26.80 -35.87
N VAL A 28 -6.46 -25.52 -35.71
CA VAL A 28 -6.52 -24.83 -34.41
C VAL A 28 -7.97 -24.44 -34.18
N ALA A 29 -8.66 -25.17 -33.31
CA ALA A 29 -9.92 -24.73 -32.73
C ALA A 29 -9.60 -23.68 -31.65
N LEU A 30 -9.78 -22.41 -32.00
CA LEU A 30 -9.70 -21.28 -31.09
C LEU A 30 -11.02 -21.19 -30.32
N LEU A 31 -11.03 -21.61 -29.06
CA LEU A 31 -12.17 -21.41 -28.16
C LEU A 31 -12.09 -19.97 -27.63
N ILE A 32 -12.95 -19.09 -28.16
CA ILE A 32 -13.13 -17.73 -27.64
C ILE A 32 -14.04 -17.83 -26.42
N VAL A 33 -13.49 -17.65 -25.22
CA VAL A 33 -14.29 -17.44 -24.00
C VAL A 33 -14.49 -15.94 -23.85
N LEU A 34 -15.71 -15.48 -24.10
CA LEU A 34 -16.17 -14.14 -23.79
C LEU A 34 -16.66 -14.16 -22.34
N THR A 35 -15.81 -13.80 -21.38
CA THR A 35 -16.23 -13.63 -19.97
C THR A 35 -16.96 -12.29 -19.85
N LEU A 36 -18.29 -12.34 -19.97
CA LEU A 36 -19.19 -11.28 -19.54
C LEU A 36 -19.12 -11.18 -18.01
N LEU A 37 -18.71 -10.03 -17.48
CA LEU A 37 -18.96 -9.63 -16.10
C LEU A 37 -20.48 -9.50 -15.92
N LEU A 38 -21.10 -10.49 -15.29
CA LEU A 38 -22.41 -10.34 -14.64
C LEU A 38 -22.18 -9.71 -13.25
N PRO A 39 -23.09 -8.85 -12.75
CA PRO A 39 -23.00 -8.35 -11.40
C PRO A 39 -23.19 -9.49 -10.40
N LEU A 40 -22.37 -9.53 -9.35
CA LEU A 40 -22.58 -10.43 -8.21
C LEU A 40 -23.98 -10.17 -7.63
N ALA A 41 -24.87 -11.15 -7.76
CA ALA A 41 -26.12 -11.18 -7.02
C ALA A 41 -25.83 -11.55 -5.56
N ALA A 42 -26.31 -10.73 -4.62
CA ALA A 42 -26.34 -11.04 -3.20
C ALA A 42 -27.06 -12.38 -2.92
N PRO A 43 -26.67 -13.14 -1.88
CA PRO A 43 -27.30 -14.42 -1.60
C PRO A 43 -28.77 -14.24 -1.23
N ALA A 44 -29.64 -14.97 -1.95
CA ALA A 44 -31.06 -15.05 -1.69
C ALA A 44 -31.33 -15.63 -0.29
N ARG A 45 -32.10 -14.90 0.51
CA ARG A 45 -32.71 -15.40 1.76
C ARG A 45 -33.64 -16.57 1.42
N ALA A 46 -33.44 -17.68 2.12
CA ALA A 46 -34.33 -18.83 2.08
C ALA A 46 -35.74 -18.45 2.60
N GLN A 47 -36.76 -18.82 1.83
CA GLN A 47 -38.16 -18.83 2.25
C GLN A 47 -38.36 -19.82 3.40
N GLY A 48 -38.92 -19.33 4.50
CA GLY A 48 -39.42 -20.13 5.62
C GLY A 48 -40.64 -19.45 6.25
N ASP A 49 -41.78 -20.09 6.06
CA ASP A 49 -43.01 -20.10 6.87
C ASP A 49 -43.62 -18.77 7.35
N GLU A 50 -44.73 -18.38 6.69
CA GLU A 50 -45.76 -17.46 7.21
C GLU A 50 -46.46 -18.06 8.45
N PRO A 51 -46.63 -17.29 9.55
CA PRO A 51 -47.65 -17.55 10.55
C PRO A 51 -48.97 -16.82 10.22
N PRO A 52 -50.12 -17.32 10.72
CA PRO A 52 -51.44 -17.04 10.16
C PRO A 52 -52.01 -15.67 10.56
N ILE A 53 -52.76 -15.08 9.63
CA ILE A 53 -53.64 -13.93 9.84
C ILE A 53 -54.82 -14.33 10.74
N VAL A 54 -55.04 -13.57 11.82
CA VAL A 54 -56.28 -13.58 12.61
C VAL A 54 -57.09 -12.32 12.25
N PRO A 55 -58.40 -12.43 11.93
CA PRO A 55 -59.23 -11.27 11.54
C PRO A 55 -59.95 -10.64 12.75
N ILE A 56 -60.74 -9.58 12.46
CA ILE A 56 -61.74 -8.84 13.27
C ILE A 56 -61.24 -7.42 13.63
N GLY A 57 -61.95 -6.31 13.39
CA GLY A 57 -63.30 -6.06 12.87
C GLY A 57 -63.66 -4.57 12.98
N ASP A 58 -64.73 -4.20 12.26
CA ASP A 58 -65.40 -2.91 12.04
C ASP A 58 -65.42 -1.84 13.15
N GLY A 59 -65.50 -0.55 12.74
CA GLY A 59 -66.20 0.47 13.53
C GLY A 59 -65.85 1.96 13.32
N THR A 60 -66.54 2.59 12.35
CA THR A 60 -67.21 3.93 12.40
C THR A 60 -66.46 5.26 12.62
N ASP A 61 -66.86 6.23 11.77
CA ASP A 61 -66.69 7.69 11.81
C ASP A 61 -66.92 8.39 13.16
N ALA A 62 -66.14 9.44 13.43
CA ALA A 62 -66.64 10.79 13.79
C ALA A 62 -65.50 11.80 13.95
N ALA A 63 -65.65 12.97 13.32
CA ALA A 63 -64.83 14.17 13.51
C ALA A 63 -65.27 14.94 14.78
N VAL A 64 -64.31 15.38 15.60
CA VAL A 64 -64.45 16.54 16.51
C VAL A 64 -63.10 17.24 16.68
N ASP A 65 -63.15 18.57 16.59
CA ASP A 65 -62.07 19.54 16.74
C ASP A 65 -61.40 19.58 18.14
N ARG A 66 -60.05 19.60 18.09
CA ARG A 66 -59.04 20.44 18.78
C ARG A 66 -59.20 20.83 20.26
N GLU A 67 -58.16 20.50 21.05
CA GLU A 67 -57.33 21.41 21.89
C GLU A 67 -55.98 20.72 22.22
N PRO A 68 -54.90 21.46 22.54
CA PRO A 68 -53.53 21.12 22.14
C PRO A 68 -52.68 20.47 23.24
N ILE A 69 -51.82 19.51 22.89
CA ILE A 69 -50.74 19.01 23.76
C ILE A 69 -49.47 18.76 22.92
N ASP A 70 -48.47 19.59 23.20
CA ASP A 70 -47.01 19.41 23.20
C ASP A 70 -46.33 18.52 22.12
N PRO A 71 -45.54 19.09 21.19
CA PRO A 71 -44.73 18.34 20.24
C PRO A 71 -43.41 17.90 20.89
N ALA A 72 -43.40 16.70 21.47
CA ALA A 72 -42.16 15.98 21.66
C ALA A 72 -41.74 15.36 20.32
N LEU A 73 -40.88 16.08 19.58
CA LEU A 73 -39.72 15.61 18.81
C LEU A 73 -39.28 16.72 17.83
N PRO A 74 -38.23 17.50 18.15
CA PRO A 74 -37.61 18.38 17.18
C PRO A 74 -36.74 17.58 16.20
N ASP A 75 -37.05 17.81 14.94
CA ASP A 75 -36.18 17.74 13.77
C ASP A 75 -34.79 18.35 14.04
N PRO A 76 -33.66 17.66 13.78
CA PRO A 76 -32.39 18.34 13.67
C PRO A 76 -32.15 18.70 12.20
N ALA A 77 -32.81 19.77 11.76
CA ALA A 77 -32.23 20.63 10.76
C ALA A 77 -30.90 21.15 11.33
N LEU A 78 -29.78 20.72 10.72
CA LEU A 78 -28.44 21.17 11.06
C LEU A 78 -28.33 22.69 10.81
N PRO A 79 -28.02 23.51 11.83
CA PRO A 79 -27.67 24.89 11.60
C PRO A 79 -26.22 24.94 11.12
N ILE A 80 -26.06 25.46 9.91
CA ILE A 80 -24.83 26.13 9.46
C ILE A 80 -24.57 27.33 10.37
N GLY A 81 -23.40 27.34 10.99
CA GLY A 81 -22.91 28.43 11.85
C GLY A 81 -21.41 28.29 12.07
N GLU A 82 -20.68 29.05 11.26
CA GLU A 82 -19.41 29.74 11.51
C GLU A 82 -18.15 28.96 11.98
N GLU A 83 -17.04 29.41 11.41
CA GLU A 83 -15.66 29.00 11.67
C GLU A 83 -15.32 29.07 13.16
N ASP A 84 -14.89 27.96 13.76
CA ASP A 84 -14.07 27.98 14.98
C ASP A 84 -13.26 26.67 15.12
N GLU A 85 -11.94 26.87 15.05
CA GLU A 85 -10.81 26.11 15.61
C GLU A 85 -10.86 24.56 15.69
N LEU A 86 -9.84 23.97 15.06
CA LEU A 86 -9.36 22.59 15.27
C LEU A 86 -9.38 22.23 16.77
N PRO A 87 -9.79 21.02 17.16
CA PRO A 87 -9.80 20.62 18.56
C PRO A 87 -8.39 20.72 19.13
N GLY A 88 -8.24 21.64 20.09
CA GLY A 88 -6.99 21.89 20.79
C GLY A 88 -6.39 20.59 21.33
N MET A 89 -5.11 20.42 21.04
CA MET A 89 -4.21 19.48 21.71
C MET A 89 -4.46 19.55 23.22
N LEU A 90 -4.90 18.42 23.78
CA LEU A 90 -4.93 18.23 25.22
C LEU A 90 -3.52 18.49 25.77
N PRO A 91 -3.38 19.20 26.90
CA PRO A 91 -2.08 19.40 27.51
C PRO A 91 -1.47 18.04 27.88
N ALA A 92 -0.17 17.90 27.62
CA ALA A 92 0.62 16.72 27.93
C ALA A 92 0.63 16.43 29.44
N GLU A 93 -0.31 15.60 29.92
CA GLU A 93 -0.16 14.85 31.15
C GLU A 93 0.15 13.38 30.85
N SER A 94 1.43 13.05 31.00
CA SER A 94 2.01 11.74 31.30
C SER A 94 1.32 10.50 30.71
N ALA A 95 1.59 10.22 29.43
CA ALA A 95 1.69 8.84 28.99
C ALA A 95 2.97 8.23 29.62
N PRO A 96 2.91 7.07 30.28
CA PRO A 96 4.11 6.44 30.83
C PRO A 96 5.07 6.05 29.69
N PRO A 97 6.40 6.11 29.90
CA PRO A 97 7.34 5.61 28.90
C PRO A 97 7.06 4.11 28.66
N PRO A 98 7.03 3.62 27.40
CA PRO A 98 7.18 2.19 27.18
C PRO A 98 8.51 1.73 27.79
N SER A 99 8.40 0.66 28.58
CA SER A 99 9.36 0.18 29.57
C SER A 99 10.82 0.08 29.08
N GLY A 100 11.74 0.68 29.83
CA GLY A 100 13.18 0.63 29.57
C GLY A 100 13.93 -0.61 30.08
N ALA A 101 15.04 -0.86 29.39
CA ALA A 101 16.26 -1.60 29.68
C ALA A 101 16.35 -3.10 29.32
N SER A 102 17.38 -3.35 28.51
CA SER A 102 18.18 -4.58 28.28
C SER A 102 17.69 -5.52 27.16
N GLY A 103 17.65 -5.02 25.92
CA GLY A 103 17.32 -5.80 24.72
C GLY A 103 18.48 -6.58 24.06
N THR A 104 19.74 -6.38 24.47
CA THR A 104 20.89 -6.88 23.69
C THR A 104 21.10 -8.40 23.73
N ALA A 105 20.50 -9.13 24.67
CA ALA A 105 20.73 -10.58 24.82
C ALA A 105 19.59 -11.48 24.29
N LEU A 106 18.39 -10.94 24.04
CA LEU A 106 17.22 -11.71 23.56
C LEU A 106 16.92 -11.53 22.06
N LEU A 107 17.45 -10.45 21.44
CA LEU A 107 17.33 -10.22 20.00
C LEU A 107 18.29 -11.05 19.15
N ALA A 108 19.31 -11.69 19.76
CA ALA A 108 20.35 -12.40 19.00
C ALA A 108 19.82 -13.63 18.22
N ASP A 109 18.69 -14.20 18.64
CA ASP A 109 18.11 -15.42 18.05
C ASP A 109 16.69 -15.25 17.49
N TRP A 110 16.12 -14.05 17.54
CA TRP A 110 14.79 -13.79 16.96
C TRP A 110 14.93 -13.27 15.52
N ALA A 111 14.22 -13.92 14.59
CA ALA A 111 14.02 -13.43 13.24
C ALA A 111 12.52 -13.55 12.91
N PRO A 112 11.92 -12.56 12.23
CA PRO A 112 10.57 -12.69 11.72
C PRO A 112 10.51 -13.83 10.68
N PRO A 113 9.32 -14.41 10.44
CA PRO A 113 9.17 -15.38 9.37
C PRO A 113 9.41 -14.73 8.00
N GLU A 114 10.18 -15.39 7.15
CA GLU A 114 10.42 -14.96 5.75
C GLU A 114 9.20 -15.26 4.85
N THR A 115 8.37 -16.23 5.24
CA THR A 115 7.16 -16.63 4.51
C THR A 115 5.96 -16.69 5.44
N VAL A 116 4.82 -16.17 5.01
CA VAL A 116 3.54 -16.27 5.73
C VAL A 116 2.43 -16.78 4.82
N TYR A 117 1.43 -17.40 5.42
CA TYR A 117 0.22 -17.86 4.74
C TYR A 117 -0.94 -16.90 4.98
N VAL A 118 -1.66 -16.56 3.92
CA VAL A 118 -2.84 -15.69 3.93
C VAL A 118 -4.10 -16.56 3.74
N PRO A 119 -4.86 -16.87 4.81
CA PRO A 119 -5.97 -17.80 4.76
C PRO A 119 -7.17 -17.30 3.95
N GLU A 120 -7.31 -15.99 3.74
CA GLU A 120 -8.42 -15.37 3.01
C GLU A 120 -8.48 -15.81 1.54
N THR A 121 -7.31 -16.05 0.94
CA THR A 121 -7.18 -16.49 -0.46
C THR A 121 -6.47 -17.84 -0.58
N GLY A 122 -5.83 -18.30 0.49
CA GLY A 122 -5.09 -19.55 0.54
C GLY A 122 -3.76 -19.51 -0.20
N HIS A 123 -3.10 -18.35 -0.21
CA HIS A 123 -1.79 -18.15 -0.83
C HIS A 123 -0.78 -17.68 0.20
N SER A 124 0.50 -17.96 -0.06
CA SER A 124 1.61 -17.46 0.76
C SER A 124 2.27 -16.26 0.11
N VAL A 125 2.95 -15.44 0.92
CA VAL A 125 3.82 -14.37 0.44
C VAL A 125 5.20 -14.58 1.05
N ASP A 126 6.26 -14.50 0.23
CA ASP A 126 7.63 -14.78 0.62
C ASP A 126 8.57 -13.57 0.48
N GLY A 127 9.56 -13.49 1.37
CA GLY A 127 10.73 -12.62 1.32
C GLY A 127 10.42 -11.17 0.92
N VAL A 128 11.04 -10.71 -0.17
CA VAL A 128 10.94 -9.31 -0.60
C VAL A 128 9.54 -8.88 -1.03
N PHE A 129 8.69 -9.83 -1.47
CA PHE A 129 7.28 -9.53 -1.74
C PHE A 129 6.51 -9.35 -0.44
N LEU A 130 6.82 -10.13 0.60
CA LEU A 130 6.23 -10.00 1.92
C LEU A 130 6.62 -8.66 2.57
N ASP A 131 7.88 -8.28 2.47
CA ASP A 131 8.38 -7.00 2.96
C ASP A 131 7.69 -5.82 2.29
N LEU A 132 7.60 -5.83 0.96
CA LEU A 132 6.93 -4.77 0.21
C LEU A 132 5.42 -4.74 0.52
N TRP A 133 4.76 -5.91 0.51
CA TRP A 133 3.34 -6.02 0.77
C TRP A 133 2.99 -5.45 2.14
N ARG A 134 3.70 -5.87 3.20
CA ARG A 134 3.52 -5.32 4.56
C ARG A 134 3.86 -3.84 4.64
N GLY A 135 4.97 -3.42 4.02
CA GLY A 135 5.47 -2.05 4.05
C GLY A 135 4.51 -1.02 3.46
N TRP A 136 3.63 -1.44 2.54
CA TRP A 136 2.65 -0.59 1.85
C TRP A 136 1.20 -0.87 2.27
N GLY A 137 0.99 -1.38 3.49
CA GLY A 137 -0.34 -1.53 4.09
C GLY A 137 -1.02 -2.88 3.85
N GLY A 138 -0.28 -3.88 3.36
CA GLY A 138 -0.73 -5.25 3.20
C GLY A 138 -1.99 -5.36 2.36
N ALA A 139 -2.98 -6.09 2.88
CA ALA A 139 -4.26 -6.28 2.22
C ALA A 139 -5.02 -4.97 1.95
N ASN A 140 -4.84 -3.93 2.77
CA ASN A 140 -5.49 -2.63 2.54
C ASN A 140 -4.87 -1.87 1.36
N GLY A 141 -3.58 -2.07 1.08
CA GLY A 141 -2.89 -1.42 -0.03
C GLY A 141 -3.03 -2.18 -1.35
N PHE A 142 -2.68 -3.47 -1.34
CA PHE A 142 -2.61 -4.28 -2.57
C PHE A 142 -3.67 -5.37 -2.67
N GLY A 143 -4.50 -5.55 -1.63
CA GLY A 143 -5.35 -6.73 -1.52
C GLY A 143 -4.54 -7.95 -1.12
N TYR A 144 -5.23 -9.07 -0.95
CA TYR A 144 -4.59 -10.35 -0.63
C TYR A 144 -3.88 -10.93 -1.86
N PRO A 145 -2.81 -11.75 -1.69
CA PRO A 145 -2.23 -12.53 -2.79
C PRO A 145 -3.29 -13.47 -3.38
N ILE A 146 -3.43 -13.52 -4.70
CA ILE A 146 -4.44 -14.34 -5.39
C ILE A 146 -3.85 -15.47 -6.23
N THR A 147 -2.52 -15.52 -6.33
CA THR A 147 -1.77 -16.62 -6.98
C THR A 147 -0.63 -17.08 -6.07
N PRO A 148 -0.10 -18.29 -6.28
CA PRO A 148 1.26 -18.58 -5.83
C PRO A 148 2.27 -17.66 -6.55
N GLU A 149 3.48 -17.57 -6.01
CA GLU A 149 4.61 -17.05 -6.77
C GLU A 149 4.89 -17.95 -7.97
N MET A 150 5.12 -17.32 -9.12
CA MET A 150 5.27 -18.02 -10.38
C MET A 150 6.29 -17.35 -11.29
N GLU A 151 6.87 -18.12 -12.20
CA GLU A 151 7.78 -17.58 -13.21
C GLU A 151 6.96 -17.08 -14.42
N GLU A 152 7.09 -15.80 -14.75
CA GLU A 152 6.51 -15.15 -15.93
C GLU A 152 7.60 -14.34 -16.64
N ASP A 153 7.81 -14.58 -17.94
CA ASP A 153 8.82 -13.88 -18.76
C ASP A 153 10.24 -13.84 -18.16
N GLY A 154 10.61 -14.89 -17.42
CA GLY A 154 11.91 -15.02 -16.75
C GLY A 154 12.04 -14.24 -15.44
N ARG A 155 10.92 -13.74 -14.89
CA ARG A 155 10.83 -13.09 -13.57
C ARG A 155 9.96 -13.91 -12.64
N ILE A 156 10.23 -13.82 -11.34
CA ILE A 156 9.28 -14.26 -10.33
C ILE A 156 8.24 -13.15 -10.17
N VAL A 157 6.97 -13.53 -10.23
CA VAL A 157 5.84 -12.62 -10.10
C VAL A 157 4.78 -13.20 -9.16
N GLN A 158 4.02 -12.33 -8.52
CA GLN A 158 2.82 -12.71 -7.78
C GLN A 158 1.72 -11.68 -8.00
N TYR A 159 0.49 -12.16 -8.20
CA TYR A 159 -0.69 -11.30 -8.34
C TYR A 159 -1.39 -11.17 -7.00
N TYR A 160 -1.91 -9.98 -6.74
CA TYR A 160 -2.70 -9.57 -5.58
C TYR A 160 -4.03 -8.99 -6.05
N GLY A 161 -4.94 -8.67 -5.13
CA GLY A 161 -6.23 -8.03 -5.46
C GLY A 161 -6.08 -6.84 -6.42
N TYR A 162 -5.23 -5.88 -6.08
CA TYR A 162 -5.06 -4.60 -6.78
C TYR A 162 -3.72 -4.46 -7.53
N ALA A 163 -2.78 -5.40 -7.37
CA ALA A 163 -1.42 -5.24 -7.90
C ALA A 163 -0.82 -6.55 -8.45
N ARG A 164 0.26 -6.41 -9.23
CA ARG A 164 1.22 -7.48 -9.51
C ARG A 164 2.58 -7.03 -9.02
N LEU A 165 3.24 -7.87 -8.23
CA LEU A 165 4.63 -7.66 -7.83
C LEU A 165 5.53 -8.50 -8.72
N GLU A 166 6.64 -7.91 -9.15
CA GLU A 166 7.66 -8.54 -9.97
C GLU A 166 9.02 -8.43 -9.28
N TYR A 167 9.80 -9.50 -9.28
CA TYR A 167 11.16 -9.52 -8.73
C TYR A 167 12.20 -9.16 -9.80
N TRP A 168 13.03 -8.17 -9.49
CA TRP A 168 14.05 -7.55 -10.33
C TRP A 168 15.40 -7.50 -9.59
N PRO A 169 16.10 -8.65 -9.42
CA PRO A 169 17.35 -8.72 -8.67
C PRO A 169 18.48 -7.87 -9.27
N GLU A 170 18.40 -7.56 -10.57
CA GLU A 170 19.37 -6.74 -11.28
C GLU A 170 19.22 -5.23 -11.07
N ASP A 171 18.20 -4.78 -10.33
CA ASP A 171 18.01 -3.35 -10.06
C ASP A 171 19.12 -2.82 -9.14
N SER A 172 20.04 -2.06 -9.73
CA SER A 172 21.17 -1.45 -9.03
C SER A 172 20.78 -0.38 -8.01
N SER A 173 19.51 0.04 -7.99
CA SER A 173 18.98 0.99 -7.00
C SER A 173 18.52 0.32 -5.70
N GLY A 174 18.65 -1.01 -5.57
CA GLY A 174 18.22 -1.77 -4.39
C GLY A 174 16.70 -2.04 -4.32
N ASN A 175 15.92 -1.42 -5.19
CA ASN A 175 14.48 -1.67 -5.35
C ASN A 175 14.26 -2.95 -6.17
N VAL A 176 14.48 -4.10 -5.55
CA VAL A 176 14.39 -5.42 -6.21
C VAL A 176 12.95 -5.89 -6.46
N VAL A 177 11.95 -5.13 -6.06
CA VAL A 177 10.54 -5.41 -6.36
C VAL A 177 9.94 -4.22 -7.10
N ARG A 178 9.21 -4.51 -8.18
CA ARG A 178 8.49 -3.49 -8.97
C ARG A 178 7.04 -3.88 -9.14
N PHE A 179 6.19 -2.86 -9.31
CA PHE A 179 4.80 -3.05 -9.69
C PHE A 179 4.70 -3.34 -11.18
N GLY A 180 4.00 -4.42 -11.51
CA GLY A 180 3.69 -4.80 -12.88
C GLY A 180 2.65 -3.87 -13.51
N ASP A 181 2.79 -3.66 -14.82
CA ASP A 181 1.93 -2.78 -15.60
C ASP A 181 0.58 -3.44 -15.95
N LEU A 182 -0.23 -3.72 -14.93
CA LEU A 182 -1.56 -4.34 -15.08
C LEU A 182 -2.50 -3.54 -15.98
N GLY A 183 -2.31 -2.23 -16.04
CA GLY A 183 -3.08 -1.30 -16.86
C GLY A 183 -3.10 -1.71 -18.33
N GLU A 184 -1.92 -1.86 -18.93
CA GLU A 184 -1.76 -2.22 -20.34
C GLU A 184 -2.45 -3.54 -20.70
N GLU A 185 -2.50 -4.46 -19.74
CA GLU A 185 -3.14 -5.76 -19.93
C GLU A 185 -4.66 -5.69 -19.95
N MET A 186 -5.23 -4.62 -19.39
CA MET A 186 -6.65 -4.33 -19.45
C MET A 186 -7.07 -3.67 -20.77
N ARG A 187 -6.11 -3.31 -21.65
CA ARG A 187 -6.39 -2.69 -22.95
C ARG A 187 -7.47 -3.47 -23.71
N PRO A 188 -8.50 -2.80 -24.25
CA PRO A 188 -9.53 -3.47 -25.03
C PRO A 188 -8.94 -4.15 -26.27
N LEU A 189 -9.27 -5.43 -26.48
CA LEU A 189 -8.89 -6.13 -27.70
C LEU A 189 -9.71 -5.56 -28.87
N LEU A 190 -9.03 -4.91 -29.83
CA LEU A 190 -9.62 -4.49 -31.09
C LEU A 190 -9.90 -5.70 -31.99
N LEU A 191 -10.93 -6.48 -31.68
CA LEU A 191 -11.46 -7.47 -32.62
C LEU A 191 -12.14 -6.73 -33.77
N ARG A 192 -11.43 -6.53 -34.88
CA ARG A 192 -12.00 -6.04 -36.15
C ARG A 192 -12.90 -7.13 -36.75
N ARG A 193 -14.07 -7.36 -36.18
CA ARG A 193 -15.15 -8.12 -36.83
C ARG A 193 -16.47 -7.43 -36.52
N GLY A 194 -17.06 -6.85 -37.56
CA GLY A 194 -18.23 -5.97 -37.47
C GLY A 194 -19.34 -6.54 -36.59
N LEU A 195 -19.71 -5.79 -35.55
CA LEU A 195 -20.90 -6.00 -34.76
C LEU A 195 -21.92 -4.90 -35.13
N PRO A 196 -23.13 -5.26 -35.56
CA PRO A 196 -24.19 -4.28 -35.80
C PRO A 196 -24.91 -3.93 -34.49
N GLY A 197 -25.38 -2.68 -34.38
CA GLY A 197 -26.60 -2.38 -33.65
C GLY A 197 -26.46 -1.94 -32.19
N ASP A 198 -26.51 -0.63 -31.97
CA ASP A 198 -27.40 0.10 -31.06
C ASP A 198 -27.76 -0.59 -29.72
N GLY A 199 -27.06 -0.20 -28.64
CA GLY A 199 -27.44 -0.45 -27.24
C GLY A 199 -27.06 -1.83 -26.69
N GLY A 200 -25.89 -1.92 -26.05
CA GLY A 200 -25.38 -3.15 -25.41
C GLY A 200 -23.84 -3.11 -25.25
N PRO A 201 -23.18 -4.23 -24.88
CA PRO A 201 -21.74 -4.35 -24.61
C PRO A 201 -20.82 -3.70 -25.66
N ALA A 202 -21.31 -3.53 -26.90
CA ALA A 202 -20.61 -2.84 -27.97
C ALA A 202 -20.41 -1.32 -27.72
N ALA A 203 -21.35 -0.64 -27.04
CA ALA A 203 -21.23 0.78 -26.71
C ALA A 203 -20.16 1.02 -25.63
N GLU A 204 -20.10 0.13 -24.63
CA GLU A 204 -19.09 0.13 -23.57
C GLU A 204 -17.69 -0.12 -24.15
N ILE A 205 -17.57 -1.14 -25.02
CA ILE A 205 -16.32 -1.43 -25.74
C ILE A 205 -15.92 -0.23 -26.60
N ALA A 206 -16.86 0.44 -27.26
CA ALA A 206 -16.55 1.61 -28.09
C ALA A 206 -16.13 2.83 -27.25
N ALA A 207 -16.71 3.04 -26.07
CA ALA A 207 -16.31 4.09 -25.14
C ALA A 207 -14.89 3.84 -24.61
N ALA A 208 -14.62 2.62 -24.15
CA ALA A 208 -13.28 2.23 -23.72
C ALA A 208 -12.27 2.37 -24.87
N VAL A 209 -12.55 1.85 -26.06
CA VAL A 209 -11.64 1.97 -27.22
C VAL A 209 -11.32 3.42 -27.56
N ARG A 210 -12.29 4.34 -27.48
CA ARG A 210 -12.03 5.78 -27.71
C ARG A 210 -11.16 6.39 -26.62
N ALA A 211 -11.41 6.05 -25.36
CA ALA A 211 -10.65 6.59 -24.23
C ALA A 211 -9.18 6.16 -24.24
N TRP A 212 -8.89 5.00 -24.81
CA TRP A 212 -7.53 4.50 -25.01
C TRP A 212 -6.81 5.11 -26.22
N MET A 213 -7.45 5.97 -27.00
CA MET A 213 -6.78 6.73 -28.05
C MET A 213 -6.08 7.94 -27.42
N PRO A 214 -4.78 8.15 -27.67
CA PRO A 214 -4.08 9.30 -27.12
C PRO A 214 -4.73 10.59 -27.63
N LEU A 215 -4.85 11.58 -26.76
CA LEU A 215 -5.28 12.91 -27.16
C LEU A 215 -4.27 13.42 -28.19
N SER A 216 -4.77 13.87 -29.35
CA SER A 216 -3.93 14.56 -30.30
C SER A 216 -3.37 15.79 -29.60
N ALA A 217 -2.05 15.87 -29.48
CA ALA A 217 -1.36 17.05 -28.95
C ALA A 217 -1.79 18.27 -29.78
N GLU A 218 -2.78 18.99 -29.26
CA GLU A 218 -3.13 20.41 -29.48
C GLU A 218 -4.66 20.66 -29.67
N PRO A 219 -5.27 21.57 -28.88
CA PRO A 219 -4.75 22.13 -27.64
C PRO A 219 -5.08 21.17 -26.48
N VAL A 220 -4.04 20.66 -25.83
CA VAL A 220 -4.16 19.99 -24.53
C VAL A 220 -4.59 21.05 -23.51
N ALA A 221 -5.57 20.75 -22.65
CA ALA A 221 -5.92 21.66 -21.56
C ALA A 221 -4.66 21.96 -20.72
N PRO A 222 -4.39 23.22 -20.34
CA PRO A 222 -3.20 23.55 -19.58
C PRO A 222 -3.21 22.80 -18.25
N ASP A 223 -2.05 22.31 -17.81
CA ASP A 223 -1.90 21.75 -16.47
C ASP A 223 -2.29 22.79 -15.43
N ASP A 224 -3.32 22.51 -14.65
CA ASP A 224 -3.83 23.40 -13.61
C ASP A 224 -4.44 22.60 -12.45
N ALA A 225 -4.95 23.27 -11.41
CA ALA A 225 -5.46 22.58 -10.21
C ALA A 225 -6.53 21.49 -10.50
N ALA A 226 -7.19 21.52 -11.65
CA ALA A 226 -8.23 20.57 -12.02
C ALA A 226 -7.80 19.50 -13.03
N TYR A 227 -6.60 19.60 -13.62
CA TYR A 227 -6.16 18.68 -14.68
C TYR A 227 -4.63 18.53 -14.78
N ARG A 228 -4.18 17.32 -15.10
CA ARG A 228 -2.79 16.98 -15.44
C ARG A 228 -2.75 16.20 -16.75
N PHE A 229 -1.87 16.59 -17.66
CA PHE A 229 -1.57 15.86 -18.89
C PHE A 229 -0.21 15.15 -18.83
N PHE A 230 -0.14 13.96 -19.41
CA PHE A 230 1.08 13.14 -19.45
C PHE A 230 1.49 12.93 -20.90
N PRO A 231 2.46 13.71 -21.42
CA PRO A 231 2.92 13.60 -22.79
C PRO A 231 3.43 12.21 -23.17
N GLU A 232 3.95 11.46 -22.21
CA GLU A 232 4.53 10.12 -22.39
C GLU A 232 3.48 9.09 -22.80
N THR A 233 2.26 9.22 -22.27
CA THR A 233 1.13 8.34 -22.60
C THR A 233 0.13 9.00 -23.56
N GLY A 234 0.14 10.33 -23.65
CA GLY A 234 -0.81 11.12 -24.44
C GLY A 234 -2.19 11.23 -23.77
N HIS A 235 -2.27 11.02 -22.46
CA HIS A 235 -3.51 11.02 -21.69
C HIS A 235 -3.47 12.00 -20.52
N GLY A 236 -4.64 12.38 -20.00
CA GLY A 236 -4.72 13.19 -18.79
C GLY A 236 -5.67 12.65 -17.74
N VAL A 237 -5.59 13.26 -16.56
CA VAL A 237 -6.46 12.96 -15.41
C VAL A 237 -6.93 14.29 -14.82
N GLY A 238 -8.21 14.38 -14.47
CA GLY A 238 -8.81 15.60 -13.97
C GLY A 238 -9.93 15.38 -12.96
N GLY A 239 -10.38 16.47 -12.36
CA GLY A 239 -11.48 16.46 -11.38
C GLY A 239 -11.19 15.59 -10.16
N GLU A 240 -12.19 14.84 -9.69
CA GLU A 240 -12.06 13.98 -8.51
C GLU A 240 -11.10 12.81 -8.72
N LEU A 241 -10.96 12.32 -9.97
CA LEU A 241 -9.99 11.29 -10.31
C LEU A 241 -8.55 11.78 -10.15
N LEU A 242 -8.28 13.07 -10.44
CA LEU A 242 -6.97 13.68 -10.21
C LEU A 242 -6.67 13.75 -8.71
N ALA A 243 -7.62 14.25 -7.91
CA ALA A 243 -7.46 14.32 -6.46
C ALA A 243 -7.22 12.93 -5.83
N PHE A 244 -7.97 11.92 -6.29
CA PHE A 244 -7.78 10.53 -5.87
C PHE A 244 -6.40 9.99 -6.26
N TRP A 245 -5.97 10.24 -7.50
CA TRP A 245 -4.67 9.80 -7.99
C TRP A 245 -3.53 10.45 -7.22
N GLU A 246 -3.58 11.76 -6.96
CA GLU A 246 -2.58 12.47 -6.14
C GLU A 246 -2.56 11.91 -4.69
N ALA A 247 -3.74 11.70 -4.09
CA ALA A 247 -3.86 11.18 -2.72
C ALA A 247 -3.38 9.72 -2.54
N THR A 248 -3.43 8.91 -3.60
CA THR A 248 -2.99 7.50 -3.57
C THR A 248 -1.49 7.32 -3.86
N GLY A 249 -0.74 8.41 -4.01
CA GLY A 249 0.70 8.37 -4.30
C GLY A 249 1.04 8.53 -5.78
N ALA A 250 0.09 8.98 -6.61
CA ALA A 250 0.29 9.44 -7.97
C ALA A 250 1.04 8.42 -8.87
N GLU A 251 2.09 8.87 -9.55
CA GLU A 251 2.91 8.03 -10.45
C GLU A 251 3.60 6.88 -9.73
N THR A 252 3.85 6.98 -8.42
CA THR A 252 4.55 5.93 -7.67
C THR A 252 3.65 4.71 -7.49
N PHE A 253 2.35 4.92 -7.22
CA PHE A 253 1.40 3.84 -6.97
C PHE A 253 0.65 3.41 -8.23
N LEU A 254 -0.17 4.31 -8.81
CA LEU A 254 -0.99 4.00 -9.99
C LEU A 254 -0.23 4.13 -11.32
N GLY A 255 0.82 4.97 -11.35
CA GLY A 255 1.51 5.34 -12.58
C GLY A 255 0.70 6.33 -13.43
N SER A 256 1.20 6.63 -14.63
CA SER A 256 0.55 7.57 -15.55
C SER A 256 -0.77 7.00 -16.10
N PRO A 257 -1.76 7.85 -16.44
CA PRO A 257 -2.97 7.42 -17.10
C PRO A 257 -2.68 6.81 -18.47
N LEU A 258 -3.36 5.71 -18.79
CA LEU A 258 -3.32 5.01 -20.09
C LEU A 258 -4.62 5.16 -20.89
N SER A 259 -5.61 5.84 -20.31
CA SER A 259 -6.84 6.22 -20.96
C SER A 259 -7.33 7.56 -20.42
N GLU A 260 -8.15 8.23 -21.21
CA GLU A 260 -9.06 9.23 -20.67
C GLU A 260 -10.09 8.58 -19.73
N ALA A 261 -10.76 9.40 -18.91
CA ALA A 261 -11.93 8.96 -18.17
C ALA A 261 -13.08 8.66 -19.15
N TYR A 262 -13.80 7.55 -18.94
CA TYR A 262 -14.93 7.15 -19.77
C TYR A 262 -16.07 6.58 -18.95
N GLU A 263 -17.29 6.90 -19.36
CA GLU A 263 -18.51 6.46 -18.69
C GLU A 263 -19.07 5.18 -19.32
N VAL A 264 -19.50 4.27 -18.45
CA VAL A 264 -20.30 3.10 -18.79
C VAL A 264 -21.44 3.01 -17.78
N GLY A 265 -22.67 3.30 -18.24
CA GLY A 265 -23.80 3.50 -17.34
C GLY A 265 -23.57 4.72 -16.44
N ASP A 266 -23.80 4.57 -15.13
CA ASP A 266 -23.60 5.61 -14.12
C ASP A 266 -22.21 5.54 -13.46
N VAL A 267 -21.25 4.86 -14.09
CA VAL A 267 -19.89 4.67 -13.55
C VAL A 267 -18.85 5.22 -14.52
N THR A 268 -18.02 6.12 -14.02
CA THR A 268 -16.84 6.64 -14.70
C THR A 268 -15.65 5.74 -14.38
N PHE A 269 -14.91 5.35 -15.41
CA PHE A 269 -13.70 4.55 -15.29
C PHE A 269 -12.50 5.28 -15.89
N GLN A 270 -11.33 5.04 -15.31
CA GLN A 270 -10.06 5.42 -15.91
C GLN A 270 -8.99 4.36 -15.65
N VAL A 271 -8.16 4.09 -16.65
CA VAL A 271 -7.07 3.11 -16.54
C VAL A 271 -5.73 3.83 -16.42
N PHE A 272 -4.90 3.37 -15.51
CA PHE A 272 -3.53 3.83 -15.25
C PHE A 272 -2.57 2.67 -15.47
N GLN A 273 -1.26 2.94 -15.55
CA GLN A 273 -0.23 1.91 -15.80
C GLN A 273 -0.36 0.67 -14.91
N ARG A 274 -0.69 0.84 -13.63
CA ARG A 274 -0.72 -0.27 -12.65
C ARG A 274 -2.11 -0.60 -12.11
N GLY A 275 -3.14 0.13 -12.51
CA GLY A 275 -4.46 -0.04 -11.92
C GLY A 275 -5.59 0.56 -12.73
N LYS A 276 -6.80 0.41 -12.19
CA LYS A 276 -8.02 0.97 -12.77
C LYS A 276 -8.84 1.58 -11.65
N VAL A 277 -9.32 2.80 -11.88
CA VAL A 277 -10.17 3.53 -10.94
C VAL A 277 -11.59 3.55 -11.49
N ALA A 278 -12.57 3.44 -10.60
CA ALA A 278 -13.98 3.59 -10.88
C ALA A 278 -14.58 4.66 -9.97
N GLN A 279 -15.61 5.33 -10.44
CA GLN A 279 -16.37 6.32 -9.69
C GLN A 279 -17.84 6.23 -10.08
N GLU A 280 -18.70 5.94 -9.11
CA GLU A 280 -20.16 6.01 -9.31
C GLU A 280 -20.63 7.47 -9.35
N ALA A 281 -21.71 7.76 -10.06
CA ALA A 281 -22.27 9.11 -10.16
C ALA A 281 -22.57 9.70 -8.76
N GLY A 282 -21.85 10.77 -8.41
CA GLY A 282 -21.95 11.43 -7.10
C GLY A 282 -21.27 10.70 -5.94
N GLY A 283 -20.57 9.59 -6.21
CA GLY A 283 -19.74 8.88 -5.26
C GLY A 283 -18.26 9.26 -5.37
N SER A 284 -17.46 8.87 -4.38
CA SER A 284 -16.01 9.04 -4.39
C SER A 284 -15.33 8.00 -5.29
N PRO A 285 -14.20 8.33 -5.95
CA PRO A 285 -13.42 7.36 -6.69
C PRO A 285 -12.86 6.23 -5.81
N TYR A 286 -12.73 5.02 -6.38
CA TYR A 286 -12.17 3.84 -5.72
C TYR A 286 -11.39 2.95 -6.70
N LEU A 287 -10.43 2.18 -6.17
CA LEU A 287 -9.65 1.22 -6.95
C LEU A 287 -10.49 -0.01 -7.29
N LEU A 288 -10.40 -0.44 -8.55
CA LEU A 288 -10.86 -1.77 -8.96
C LEU A 288 -9.75 -2.80 -8.76
N PRO A 289 -10.10 -4.07 -8.45
CA PRO A 289 -9.14 -5.15 -8.23
C PRO A 289 -8.46 -5.57 -9.54
N ALA A 290 -7.51 -4.74 -10.00
CA ALA A 290 -6.85 -4.89 -11.29
C ALA A 290 -6.10 -6.22 -11.42
N GLY A 291 -5.51 -6.71 -10.33
CA GLY A 291 -4.79 -7.99 -10.35
C GLY A 291 -5.75 -9.16 -10.53
N GLU A 292 -6.92 -9.14 -9.88
CA GLU A 292 -7.98 -10.14 -10.11
C GLU A 292 -8.51 -10.09 -11.54
N LEU A 293 -8.77 -8.89 -12.06
CA LEU A 293 -9.27 -8.69 -13.42
C LEU A 293 -8.30 -9.25 -14.46
N VAL A 294 -7.00 -9.01 -14.27
CA VAL A 294 -5.95 -9.52 -15.17
C VAL A 294 -5.74 -11.02 -15.00
N ALA A 295 -5.71 -11.54 -13.77
CA ALA A 295 -5.60 -12.97 -13.50
C ALA A 295 -6.74 -13.76 -14.16
N ALA A 296 -7.98 -13.27 -14.03
CA ALA A 296 -9.14 -13.84 -14.68
C ALA A 296 -9.06 -13.78 -16.21
N ARG A 297 -8.62 -12.65 -16.78
CA ARG A 297 -8.44 -12.48 -18.23
C ARG A 297 -7.39 -13.44 -18.80
N ARG A 298 -6.31 -13.68 -18.06
CA ARG A 298 -5.22 -14.58 -18.46
C ARG A 298 -5.49 -16.05 -18.12
N GLY A 299 -6.50 -16.34 -17.30
CA GLY A 299 -6.80 -17.69 -16.82
C GLY A 299 -5.70 -18.23 -15.92
N LEU A 300 -5.14 -17.39 -15.06
CA LEU A 300 -4.13 -17.82 -14.07
C LEU A 300 -4.74 -18.76 -13.04
N ASP A 301 -3.91 -19.66 -12.51
CA ASP A 301 -4.33 -20.55 -11.42
C ASP A 301 -4.37 -19.78 -10.10
N THR A 302 -5.59 -19.54 -9.62
CA THR A 302 -5.86 -18.86 -8.35
C THR A 302 -6.34 -19.84 -7.27
N ALA A 303 -6.24 -21.15 -7.51
CA ALA A 303 -6.68 -22.15 -6.56
C ALA A 303 -5.87 -22.06 -5.25
N PRO A 304 -6.53 -22.16 -4.07
CA PRO A 304 -5.84 -22.16 -2.79
C PRO A 304 -4.77 -23.26 -2.71
N VAL A 305 -3.60 -22.88 -2.21
CA VAL A 305 -2.50 -23.79 -1.87
C VAL A 305 -2.64 -24.20 -0.40
N ALA A 306 -2.25 -25.44 -0.07
CA ALA A 306 -2.32 -25.89 1.32
C ALA A 306 -1.32 -25.12 2.20
N GLN A 307 -1.78 -24.64 3.36
CA GLN A 307 -0.95 -23.91 4.33
C GLN A 307 0.33 -24.63 4.73
N GLY A 308 0.28 -25.95 4.96
CA GLY A 308 1.42 -26.71 5.48
C GLY A 308 1.83 -26.22 6.87
N ASP A 309 3.14 -26.06 7.08
CA ASP A 309 3.74 -25.58 8.34
C ASP A 309 3.92 -24.05 8.39
N LEU A 310 3.44 -23.32 7.37
CA LEU A 310 3.59 -21.87 7.30
C LEU A 310 2.76 -21.16 8.40
N PRO A 311 3.33 -20.13 9.06
CA PRO A 311 2.59 -19.33 10.01
C PRO A 311 1.52 -18.50 9.27
N VAL A 312 0.34 -18.37 9.89
CA VAL A 312 -0.74 -17.49 9.38
C VAL A 312 -0.30 -16.05 9.56
N TYR A 313 -0.40 -15.24 8.51
CA TYR A 313 -0.03 -13.83 8.54
C TYR A 313 -0.72 -13.08 9.69
N SER A 314 0.09 -12.37 10.46
CA SER A 314 -0.30 -11.37 11.44
C SER A 314 0.87 -10.40 11.57
N GLU A 315 0.60 -9.11 11.71
CA GLU A 315 1.65 -8.12 11.97
C GLU A 315 2.42 -8.44 13.27
N GLU A 316 1.79 -9.11 14.24
CA GLU A 316 2.44 -9.54 15.49
C GLU A 316 3.63 -10.48 15.25
N LEU A 317 3.66 -11.24 14.14
CA LEU A 317 4.77 -12.13 13.81
C LEU A 317 6.07 -11.38 13.49
N PHE A 318 5.95 -10.10 13.18
CA PHE A 318 7.06 -9.24 12.78
C PHE A 318 7.41 -8.22 13.85
N VAL A 319 6.73 -8.29 14.99
CA VAL A 319 7.11 -7.55 16.19
C VAL A 319 7.98 -8.47 17.03
N PRO A 320 9.23 -8.10 17.35
CA PRO A 320 10.06 -8.92 18.23
C PRO A 320 9.36 -9.15 19.57
N PRO A 321 9.47 -10.36 20.16
CA PRO A 321 8.88 -10.63 21.46
C PRO A 321 9.47 -9.67 22.48
N ALA A 322 8.59 -9.07 23.29
CA ALA A 322 9.01 -8.23 24.39
C ALA A 322 9.96 -9.04 25.32
N PRO A 323 11.08 -8.46 25.78
CA PRO A 323 12.00 -9.16 26.66
C PRO A 323 11.24 -9.66 27.90
N THR A 324 11.38 -10.96 28.21
CA THR A 324 10.77 -11.53 29.42
C THR A 324 11.31 -10.80 30.64
N PRO A 325 10.47 -10.28 31.56
CA PRO A 325 10.95 -9.58 32.74
C PRO A 325 11.74 -10.55 33.63
N SER A 326 13.07 -10.53 33.50
CA SER A 326 13.94 -11.15 34.48
C SER A 326 13.85 -10.32 35.76
N ALA A 327 13.51 -10.94 36.89
CA ALA A 327 13.29 -10.27 38.17
C ALA A 327 14.46 -9.31 38.49
N ARG A 328 14.23 -8.00 38.33
CA ARG A 328 15.26 -6.96 38.47
C ARG A 328 15.25 -6.38 39.89
N PRO A 329 16.42 -6.03 40.46
CA PRO A 329 16.51 -5.08 41.56
C PRO A 329 15.84 -3.75 41.19
N SER A 330 15.32 -3.01 42.17
CA SER A 330 14.67 -1.71 42.00
C SER A 330 15.44 -0.78 41.05
N ALA A 331 14.74 -0.22 40.06
CA ALA A 331 15.29 0.71 39.06
C ALA A 331 16.07 1.85 39.73
N PRO A 332 17.20 2.30 39.16
CA PRO A 332 17.95 3.44 39.68
C PRO A 332 17.06 4.70 39.65
N GLU A 333 17.20 5.53 40.68
CA GLU A 333 16.49 6.82 40.79
C GLU A 333 16.98 7.76 39.67
N LEU A 334 16.05 8.23 38.83
CA LEU A 334 16.33 9.14 37.71
C LEU A 334 16.64 10.54 38.25
N ASP A 335 17.85 11.06 38.00
CA ASP A 335 18.15 12.47 38.27
C ASP A 335 17.42 13.36 37.24
N PRO A 336 16.46 14.20 37.65
CA PRO A 336 15.70 15.06 36.75
C PRO A 336 16.57 16.08 35.98
N ASN A 337 17.80 16.34 36.46
CA ASN A 337 18.72 17.32 35.86
C ASN A 337 19.84 16.68 35.02
N ALA A 338 19.87 15.35 34.91
CA ALA A 338 20.87 14.69 34.08
C ALA A 338 20.70 15.01 32.59
N GLU A 339 21.81 14.95 31.85
CA GLU A 339 21.82 15.19 30.39
C GLU A 339 20.80 14.28 29.69
N ARG A 340 19.93 14.87 28.86
CA ARG A 340 19.08 14.12 27.94
C ARG A 340 19.80 13.97 26.62
N TRP A 341 19.90 12.74 26.12
CA TRP A 341 20.50 12.47 24.83
C TRP A 341 19.89 11.22 24.20
N ILE A 342 20.02 11.10 22.89
CA ILE A 342 19.44 10.06 22.06
C ILE A 342 20.57 9.35 21.32
N GLU A 343 20.55 8.03 21.30
CA GLU A 343 21.41 7.18 20.49
C GLU A 343 20.57 6.50 19.41
N VAL A 344 21.00 6.58 18.16
CA VAL A 344 20.38 5.95 16.99
C VAL A 344 21.39 4.96 16.41
N SER A 345 21.15 3.65 16.53
CA SER A 345 21.94 2.62 15.87
C SER A 345 21.35 2.29 14.51
N ILE A 346 22.13 2.53 13.46
CA ILE A 346 21.73 2.24 12.08
C ILE A 346 21.75 0.73 11.84
N GLY A 347 22.82 0.02 12.20
CA GLY A 347 22.92 -1.42 11.97
C GLY A 347 21.92 -2.22 12.78
N GLY A 348 21.55 -1.73 13.97
CA GLY A 348 20.52 -2.34 14.82
C GLY A 348 19.10 -1.91 14.51
N GLN A 349 18.89 -0.86 13.70
CA GLN A 349 17.58 -0.21 13.50
C GLN A 349 16.86 0.04 14.83
N TYR A 350 17.62 0.56 15.79
CA TYR A 350 17.22 0.70 17.18
C TYR A 350 17.60 2.07 17.72
N MET A 351 16.76 2.64 18.58
CA MET A 351 17.05 3.91 19.23
C MET A 351 16.87 3.79 20.74
N THR A 352 17.75 4.46 21.47
CA THR A 352 17.69 4.59 22.92
C THR A 352 17.73 6.06 23.31
N ALA A 353 16.77 6.49 24.14
CA ALA A 353 16.82 7.79 24.77
C ALA A 353 17.30 7.64 26.23
N TYR A 354 18.27 8.46 26.61
CA TYR A 354 18.96 8.42 27.88
C TYR A 354 18.73 9.68 28.70
N GLN A 355 18.65 9.51 30.01
CA GLN A 355 18.75 10.59 30.99
C GLN A 355 19.92 10.28 31.93
N GLY A 356 21.04 10.97 31.71
CA GLY A 356 22.35 10.57 32.24
C GLY A 356 22.78 9.24 31.64
N ASP A 357 23.05 8.27 32.50
CA ASP A 357 23.41 6.90 32.12
C ASP A 357 22.22 5.93 32.13
N VAL A 358 20.99 6.43 32.35
CA VAL A 358 19.79 5.61 32.44
C VAL A 358 19.00 5.68 31.14
N ALA A 359 18.80 4.54 30.48
CA ALA A 359 17.88 4.42 29.36
C ALA A 359 16.43 4.63 29.85
N VAL A 360 15.78 5.68 29.35
CA VAL A 360 14.40 6.06 29.70
C VAL A 360 13.39 5.61 28.65
N TRP A 361 13.85 5.34 27.43
CA TRP A 361 13.06 4.76 26.34
C TRP A 361 13.98 4.01 25.38
N GLU A 362 13.49 2.89 24.85
CA GLU A 362 14.17 2.06 23.88
C GLU A 362 13.14 1.49 22.90
N GLY A 363 13.49 1.38 21.62
CA GLY A 363 12.57 0.84 20.63
C GLY A 363 13.16 0.70 19.24
N LEU A 364 12.46 -0.08 18.42
CA LEU A 364 12.77 -0.20 17.00
C LEU A 364 12.43 1.10 16.28
N ILE A 365 13.23 1.39 15.26
CA ILE A 365 13.09 2.56 14.39
C ILE A 365 13.33 2.13 12.93
N SER A 366 13.06 3.01 11.98
CA SER A 366 13.53 2.84 10.59
C SER A 366 14.38 4.05 10.18
N THR A 367 15.63 3.82 9.81
CA THR A 367 16.54 4.85 9.29
C THR A 367 16.53 4.91 7.76
N GLY A 368 17.44 5.71 7.20
CA GLY A 368 17.66 5.83 5.77
C GLY A 368 17.97 4.51 5.08
N LYS A 369 17.30 4.23 3.96
CA LYS A 369 17.61 3.11 3.06
C LYS A 369 18.90 3.36 2.29
N GLU A 370 19.44 2.32 1.65
CA GLU A 370 20.66 2.44 0.83
C GLU A 370 20.53 3.59 -0.20
N GLY A 371 21.54 4.46 -0.28
CA GLY A 371 21.53 5.65 -1.13
C GLY A 371 20.85 6.88 -0.51
N PHE A 372 20.22 6.71 0.65
CA PHE A 372 19.56 7.75 1.44
C PHE A 372 19.99 7.67 2.92
N ASP A 373 21.27 7.41 3.14
CA ASP A 373 21.81 7.08 4.46
C ASP A 373 21.50 8.15 5.51
N THR A 374 21.05 7.72 6.69
CA THR A 374 21.07 8.58 7.86
C THR A 374 22.54 8.83 8.24
N PRO A 375 22.99 10.09 8.31
CA PRO A 375 24.42 10.37 8.46
C PRO A 375 24.90 10.02 9.87
N LEU A 376 25.98 9.24 9.96
CA LEU A 376 26.66 8.93 11.21
C LEU A 376 27.29 10.18 11.83
N GLY A 377 27.24 10.30 13.16
CA GLY A 377 27.92 11.36 13.90
C GLY A 377 27.16 11.89 15.10
N SER A 378 27.74 12.91 15.72
CA SER A 378 27.19 13.61 16.88
C SER A 378 26.47 14.87 16.46
N TYR A 379 25.19 14.96 16.80
CA TYR A 379 24.27 16.03 16.40
C TYR A 379 23.51 16.56 17.61
N ASN A 380 22.67 17.56 17.37
CA ASN A 380 21.73 18.07 18.37
C ASN A 380 20.39 18.37 17.70
N VAL A 381 19.29 18.23 18.42
CA VAL A 381 17.98 18.68 17.95
C VAL A 381 18.02 20.20 17.69
N LEU A 382 17.90 20.60 16.44
CA LEU A 382 18.01 21.98 15.96
C LEU A 382 16.67 22.71 15.95
N SER A 383 15.61 22.02 15.56
CA SER A 383 14.26 22.56 15.49
C SER A 383 13.22 21.47 15.69
N LYS A 384 12.02 21.90 16.08
CA LYS A 384 10.89 21.04 16.38
C LYS A 384 9.62 21.61 15.76
N LEU A 385 8.84 20.76 15.10
CA LEU A 385 7.53 21.10 14.54
C LEU A 385 6.53 20.04 14.97
N GLU A 386 5.35 20.47 15.43
CA GLU A 386 4.29 19.54 15.84
C GLU A 386 3.77 18.73 14.67
N SER A 387 3.68 19.36 13.49
CA SER A 387 3.33 18.75 12.22
C SER A 387 4.01 19.47 11.07
N GLN A 388 4.36 18.75 10.01
CA GLN A 388 4.87 19.32 8.77
C GLN A 388 4.56 18.42 7.57
N THR A 389 4.11 19.01 6.47
CA THR A 389 4.18 18.35 5.16
C THR A 389 5.64 18.22 4.72
N MET A 390 6.15 17.00 4.67
CA MET A 390 7.49 16.70 4.19
C MET A 390 7.42 16.38 2.70
N ALA A 391 7.84 17.33 1.87
CA ALA A 391 7.89 17.17 0.43
C ALA A 391 9.25 17.59 -0.15
N GLY A 392 9.69 16.93 -1.21
CA GLY A 392 10.95 17.24 -1.85
C GLY A 392 11.33 16.23 -2.93
N VAL A 393 12.54 16.41 -3.46
CA VAL A 393 13.18 15.45 -4.36
C VAL A 393 14.58 15.19 -3.82
N ILE A 394 14.86 13.94 -3.43
CA ILE A 394 16.18 13.49 -2.95
C ILE A 394 16.58 12.29 -3.78
N GLY A 395 17.85 12.21 -4.23
CA GLY A 395 18.34 11.06 -5.00
C GLY A 395 17.62 10.80 -6.33
N GLY A 396 16.82 11.76 -6.83
CA GLY A 396 15.96 11.58 -8.00
C GLY A 396 14.56 11.04 -7.69
N GLU A 397 14.26 10.71 -6.42
CA GLU A 397 12.94 10.29 -5.95
C GLU A 397 12.19 11.50 -5.37
N SER A 398 10.96 11.73 -5.85
CA SER A 398 10.05 12.70 -5.25
C SER A 398 9.30 12.07 -4.07
N TYR A 399 9.08 12.85 -3.03
CA TYR A 399 8.23 12.48 -1.92
C TYR A 399 7.34 13.67 -1.54
N ASN A 400 6.13 13.37 -1.08
CA ASN A 400 5.20 14.34 -0.53
C ASN A 400 4.32 13.64 0.50
N VAL A 401 4.67 13.81 1.77
CA VAL A 401 3.96 13.20 2.90
C VAL A 401 3.36 14.32 3.73
N PRO A 402 2.02 14.50 3.70
CA PRO A 402 1.36 15.53 4.49
C PRO A 402 1.37 15.20 5.98
N ASP A 403 1.32 16.25 6.80
CA ASP A 403 1.02 16.17 8.23
C ASP A 403 1.91 15.20 9.04
N VAL A 404 3.20 15.14 8.72
CA VAL A 404 4.18 14.33 9.47
C VAL A 404 4.29 14.91 10.89
N PRO A 405 3.95 14.15 11.94
CA PRO A 405 3.88 14.69 13.29
C PRO A 405 5.21 14.57 14.04
N SER A 406 5.34 15.35 15.12
CA SER A 406 6.43 15.22 16.10
C SER A 406 7.83 15.33 15.49
N VAL A 407 8.01 16.27 14.55
CA VAL A 407 9.23 16.41 13.77
C VAL A 407 10.33 17.07 14.58
N MET A 408 11.48 16.43 14.67
CA MET A 408 12.68 16.93 15.33
C MET A 408 13.88 16.87 14.39
N TYR A 409 14.23 18.00 13.76
CA TYR A 409 15.40 18.07 12.89
C TYR A 409 16.68 18.04 13.71
N PHE A 410 17.64 17.20 13.34
CA PHE A 410 18.94 17.10 14.01
C PHE A 410 20.13 17.45 13.09
N THR A 411 19.86 17.71 11.81
CA THR A 411 20.86 18.22 10.85
C THR A 411 20.34 19.46 10.13
N ASP A 412 21.24 20.29 9.62
CA ASP A 412 20.94 21.43 8.74
C ASP A 412 20.59 21.01 7.30
N ARG A 413 20.61 19.70 7.02
CA ARG A 413 20.34 19.09 5.71
C ARG A 413 18.97 18.42 5.61
N GLY A 414 18.15 18.51 6.65
CA GLY A 414 16.77 18.01 6.63
C GLY A 414 16.56 16.60 7.19
N HIS A 415 17.56 15.98 7.82
CA HIS A 415 17.34 14.73 8.56
C HIS A 415 16.62 15.02 9.88
N ALA A 416 15.52 14.32 10.12
CA ALA A 416 14.67 14.47 11.30
C ALA A 416 14.32 13.14 11.94
N ILE A 417 14.04 13.17 13.24
CA ILE A 417 13.33 12.12 13.98
C ILE A 417 11.85 12.52 13.97
N HIS A 418 10.94 11.64 13.55
CA HIS A 418 9.51 11.97 13.49
C HIS A 418 8.61 10.74 13.62
N GLY A 419 7.31 10.99 13.82
CA GLY A 419 6.29 9.93 13.80
C GLY A 419 5.96 9.50 12.38
N THR A 420 5.68 8.21 12.22
CA THR A 420 5.44 7.61 10.90
C THR A 420 4.13 6.85 10.90
N TYR A 421 3.14 7.36 10.17
CA TYR A 421 1.82 6.72 10.03
C TYR A 421 1.68 5.85 8.77
N TRP A 422 2.57 6.03 7.80
CA TRP A 422 2.48 5.38 6.48
C TRP A 422 3.15 4.01 6.42
N HIS A 423 3.91 3.62 7.45
CA HIS A 423 4.44 2.26 7.59
C HIS A 423 4.66 1.87 9.05
N ASN A 424 4.71 0.56 9.33
CA ASN A 424 5.03 -0.01 10.64
C ASN A 424 6.31 -0.88 10.63
N ASN A 425 7.13 -0.80 9.57
CA ASN A 425 8.31 -1.66 9.36
C ASN A 425 9.54 -1.24 10.20
N PHE A 426 9.34 -1.04 11.50
CA PHE A 426 10.42 -0.68 12.43
C PHE A 426 11.35 -1.87 12.66
N GLY A 427 12.66 -1.63 12.67
CA GLY A 427 13.68 -2.68 12.65
C GLY A 427 14.30 -2.93 11.27
N ALA A 428 13.82 -2.24 10.23
CA ALA A 428 14.40 -2.24 8.89
C ALA A 428 14.50 -0.80 8.33
N PRO A 429 15.53 -0.48 7.52
CA PRO A 429 15.65 0.82 6.87
C PRO A 429 14.51 1.08 5.88
N MET A 430 13.88 2.25 5.94
CA MET A 430 12.71 2.59 5.11
C MET A 430 12.68 4.04 4.61
N SER A 431 13.48 4.93 5.20
CA SER A 431 13.32 6.37 4.99
C SER A 431 14.27 6.93 3.94
N HIS A 432 14.06 8.20 3.55
CA HIS A 432 15.01 8.99 2.77
C HIS A 432 16.06 9.71 3.64
N GLY A 433 16.41 9.11 4.79
CA GLY A 433 17.45 9.58 5.71
C GLY A 433 16.93 10.00 7.08
N CYS A 434 15.63 10.20 7.24
CA CYS A 434 14.99 10.45 8.54
C CYS A 434 14.99 9.21 9.45
N VAL A 435 14.75 9.41 10.74
CA VAL A 435 14.56 8.34 11.72
C VAL A 435 13.07 8.24 12.04
N ASN A 436 12.46 7.16 11.59
CA ASN A 436 11.02 6.93 11.66
C ASN A 436 10.68 6.18 12.95
N LEU A 437 9.70 6.69 13.70
CA LEU A 437 9.24 6.12 14.96
C LEU A 437 7.75 5.74 14.90
N PRO A 438 7.32 4.77 15.73
CA PRO A 438 5.91 4.61 16.08
C PRO A 438 5.30 5.92 16.58
N MET A 439 4.04 6.17 16.25
CA MET A 439 3.36 7.45 16.52
C MET A 439 3.33 7.83 18.01
N ASP A 440 3.12 6.86 18.90
CA ASP A 440 3.13 7.05 20.35
C ASP A 440 4.55 7.36 20.89
N ALA A 441 5.56 6.64 20.39
CA ALA A 441 6.96 6.88 20.72
C ALA A 441 7.43 8.27 20.25
N ALA A 442 7.03 8.69 19.05
CA ALA A 442 7.37 10.00 18.50
C ALA A 442 6.75 11.13 19.33
N ALA A 443 5.48 11.02 19.69
CA ALA A 443 4.80 12.00 20.54
C ALA A 443 5.47 12.11 21.92
N TRP A 444 5.80 10.97 22.54
CA TRP A 444 6.52 10.94 23.82
C TRP A 444 7.90 11.59 23.71
N LEU A 445 8.70 11.18 22.72
CA LEU A 445 10.06 11.68 22.54
C LEU A 445 10.06 13.17 22.22
N TYR A 446 9.09 13.64 21.44
CA TYR A 446 8.87 15.06 21.18
C TYR A 446 8.55 15.82 22.47
N GLY A 447 7.72 15.30 23.37
CA GLY A 447 7.51 15.94 24.67
C GLY A 447 8.77 15.95 25.56
N TRP A 448 9.56 14.88 25.50
CA TRP A 448 10.72 14.67 26.36
C TRP A 448 11.99 15.40 25.91
N ALA A 449 12.27 15.44 24.61
CA ALA A 449 13.47 16.05 24.04
C ALA A 449 13.31 17.57 23.89
N GLY A 450 14.26 18.34 24.44
CA GLY A 450 14.37 19.78 24.20
C GLY A 450 15.18 20.11 22.95
N LEU A 451 15.16 21.38 22.53
CA LEU A 451 16.17 21.88 21.60
C LEU A 451 17.56 21.72 22.22
N GLY A 452 18.55 21.34 21.42
CA GLY A 452 19.89 21.06 21.90
C GLY A 452 20.08 19.68 22.53
N THR A 453 19.05 18.83 22.59
CA THR A 453 19.20 17.41 23.00
C THR A 453 20.18 16.75 22.05
N ARG A 454 21.24 16.13 22.59
CA ARG A 454 22.27 15.45 21.79
C ARG A 454 21.67 14.24 21.09
N VAL A 455 22.03 14.03 19.83
CA VAL A 455 21.65 12.87 19.01
C VAL A 455 22.93 12.25 18.48
N GLU A 456 23.26 11.05 18.94
CA GLU A 456 24.39 10.26 18.47
C GLU A 456 23.91 9.21 17.49
N VAL A 457 24.34 9.30 16.23
CA VAL A 457 24.02 8.32 15.19
C VAL A 457 25.24 7.40 15.03
N VAL A 458 25.08 6.15 15.41
CA VAL A 458 26.13 5.12 15.46
C VAL A 458 25.87 4.01 14.45
N PRO A 459 26.93 3.26 14.06
CA PRO A 459 26.81 2.16 13.12
C PRO A 459 25.80 1.08 13.47
#